data_AF-A0A932CHB5-F1
#
_entry.id   AF-A0A932CHB5-F1
#
_cell.length_a   1.000
_cell.length_b   1.000
_cell.length_c   1.000
_cell.angle_alpha   90.00
_cell.angle_beta   90.00
_cell.angle_gamma   90.00
#
_symmetry.space_group_name_H-M   'P 1'
#
loop_
_entity.id
_entity.type
_entity.pdbx_description
1 polymer ?
#
loop_
_entity_poly.entity_id
_entity_poly.type
_entity_poly.pdbx_seq_one_letter_code
_entity_poly.pdbx_strand_id
1 'polypeptide(L)'
;MRNRKLLALTLSCLAMIVIILPLAAACSQPSPGPATASTPAAPAPGTTKAPATAPAKPASPAASPVATAAPSPTAAPTAPATAGKTLKVGITTPSTGPAAEKGAPMGHANLDAFEYINKELGGINGYQIEPIWLDSQYDSAKVVTNVRRFMDQGALLFATASSKEGTAAMEVANRAGFPGIVSFTAPNLYRPPQHIYGQMPD
;
A
#
# COMPACT_ATOMS: atom_id res chain seq x y z
N MET A 1 -31.42 35.68 4.83
CA MET A 1 -30.39 34.79 4.23
C MET A 1 -29.43 34.16 5.26
N ARG A 2 -29.16 34.79 6.40
CA ARG A 2 -28.25 34.27 7.46
C ARG A 2 -28.75 32.97 8.14
N ASN A 3 -30.06 32.85 8.36
CA ASN A 3 -30.65 31.70 9.06
C ASN A 3 -30.70 30.41 8.22
N ARG A 4 -30.74 30.53 6.88
CA ARG A 4 -30.70 29.37 5.96
C ARG A 4 -29.30 28.75 5.88
N LYS A 5 -28.25 29.57 5.97
CA LYS A 5 -26.85 29.08 6.01
C LYS A 5 -26.51 28.40 7.34
N LEU A 6 -27.05 28.92 8.45
CA LEU A 6 -26.88 28.30 9.77
C LEU A 6 -27.59 26.94 9.86
N LEU A 7 -28.81 26.84 9.31
CA LEU A 7 -29.56 25.57 9.28
C LEU A 7 -28.89 24.51 8.38
N ALA A 8 -28.31 24.92 7.25
CA ALA A 8 -27.56 24.02 6.36
C ALA A 8 -26.25 23.52 6.99
N LEU A 9 -25.57 24.38 7.76
CA LEU A 9 -24.34 24.02 8.47
C LEU A 9 -24.61 23.07 9.64
N THR A 10 -25.71 23.27 10.39
CA THR A 10 -26.08 22.36 11.47
C THR A 10 -26.56 21.00 10.95
N LEU A 11 -27.25 20.96 9.79
CA LEU A 11 -27.65 19.71 9.14
C LEU A 11 -26.43 18.93 8.59
N SER A 12 -25.42 19.64 8.08
CA SER A 12 -24.17 19.05 7.61
C SER A 12 -23.31 18.49 8.76
N CYS A 13 -23.23 19.19 9.89
CA CYS A 13 -22.56 18.68 11.08
C CYS A 13 -23.29 17.46 11.69
N LEU A 14 -24.62 17.44 11.70
CA LEU A 14 -25.38 16.30 12.20
C LEU A 14 -25.23 15.07 11.28
N ALA A 15 -25.17 15.27 9.96
CA ALA A 15 -24.90 14.20 9.00
C ALA A 15 -23.48 13.62 9.16
N MET A 16 -22.46 14.46 9.41
CA MET A 16 -21.11 13.99 9.72
C MET A 16 -21.06 13.17 11.02
N ILE A 17 -21.78 13.58 12.06
CA ILE A 17 -21.81 12.85 13.35
C ILE A 17 -22.53 11.49 13.21
N VAL A 18 -23.57 11.38 12.39
CA VAL A 18 -24.30 10.12 12.16
C VAL A 18 -23.50 9.13 11.29
N ILE A 19 -22.60 9.61 10.43
CA ILE A 19 -21.75 8.76 9.57
C ILE A 19 -20.51 8.25 10.33
N ILE A 20 -20.03 8.98 11.34
CA ILE A 20 -18.83 8.59 12.12
C ILE A 20 -19.18 7.58 13.23
N LEU A 21 -20.41 7.56 13.74
CA LEU A 21 -20.80 6.72 14.88
C LEU A 21 -20.86 5.19 14.64
N PRO A 22 -21.18 4.64 13.45
CA PRO A 22 -21.20 3.19 13.27
C PRO A 22 -19.81 2.55 13.11
N LEU A 23 -18.74 3.34 12.96
CA LEU A 23 -17.38 2.80 12.79
C LEU A 23 -16.78 2.21 14.09
N ALA A 24 -17.41 2.45 15.24
CA ALA A 24 -17.02 1.89 16.53
C ALA A 24 -17.70 0.55 16.89
N ALA A 25 -18.67 0.07 16.08
CA ALA A 25 -19.44 -1.15 16.41
C ALA A 25 -19.09 -2.38 15.55
N ALA A 26 -18.18 -2.27 14.58
CA ALA A 26 -17.81 -3.38 13.69
C ALA A 26 -16.77 -4.36 14.25
N CYS A 27 -16.30 -4.18 15.49
CA CYS A 27 -15.28 -5.06 16.11
C CYS A 27 -15.84 -6.33 16.80
N SER A 28 -17.14 -6.65 16.66
CA SER A 28 -17.75 -7.80 17.35
C SER A 28 -18.66 -8.68 16.46
N GLN A 29 -18.19 -9.07 15.28
CA GLN A 29 -18.82 -10.15 14.53
C GLN A 29 -17.87 -11.35 14.42
N PRO A 30 -18.23 -12.53 14.97
CA PRO A 30 -17.44 -13.75 14.85
C PRO A 30 -17.54 -14.30 13.42
N SER A 31 -16.39 -14.70 12.88
CA SER A 31 -16.23 -15.23 11.51
C SER A 31 -17.06 -16.51 11.30
N PRO A 32 -17.86 -16.63 10.24
CA PRO A 32 -18.46 -17.91 9.85
C PRO A 32 -17.36 -18.83 9.28
N GLY A 33 -17.30 -20.05 9.80
CA GLY A 33 -16.39 -21.10 9.34
C GLY A 33 -16.70 -21.61 7.93
N PRO A 34 -15.78 -22.35 7.30
CA PRO A 34 -15.88 -22.70 5.88
C PRO A 34 -16.95 -23.77 5.64
N ALA A 35 -17.94 -23.44 4.80
CA ALA A 35 -18.88 -24.39 4.24
C ALA A 35 -18.26 -25.10 3.02
N THR A 36 -18.04 -26.40 3.19
CA THR A 36 -18.05 -27.49 2.21
C THR A 36 -17.85 -27.16 0.73
N ALA A 37 -16.64 -27.48 0.25
CA ALA A 37 -16.32 -27.63 -1.17
C ALA A 37 -17.06 -28.83 -1.78
N SER A 38 -17.64 -28.62 -2.97
CA SER A 38 -18.17 -29.64 -3.85
C SER A 38 -17.11 -30.14 -4.84
N THR A 39 -17.12 -31.47 -5.02
CA THR A 39 -16.25 -32.35 -5.82
C THR A 39 -16.10 -31.98 -7.30
N PRO A 40 -14.94 -32.33 -7.92
CA PRO A 40 -15.01 -33.25 -9.04
C PRO A 40 -13.98 -34.41 -8.97
N ALA A 41 -14.32 -35.45 -9.73
CA ALA A 41 -13.84 -36.82 -9.68
C ALA A 41 -12.37 -37.05 -10.07
N ALA A 42 -11.85 -38.17 -9.55
CA ALA A 42 -10.52 -38.75 -9.77
C ALA A 42 -10.29 -39.30 -11.20
N PRO A 43 -9.06 -39.74 -11.56
CA PRO A 43 -8.52 -41.03 -11.09
C PRO A 43 -7.06 -41.01 -10.57
N ALA A 44 -6.74 -42.06 -9.80
CA ALA A 44 -5.48 -42.36 -9.09
C ALA A 44 -4.53 -43.26 -9.95
N PRO A 45 -3.46 -43.94 -9.44
CA PRO A 45 -2.85 -43.91 -8.09
C PRO A 45 -1.29 -43.94 -8.02
N GLY A 46 -0.75 -43.70 -6.82
CA GLY A 46 0.62 -44.11 -6.46
C GLY A 46 1.09 -43.64 -5.06
N THR A 47 0.80 -44.45 -4.02
CA THR A 47 1.59 -44.77 -2.78
C THR A 47 2.35 -43.62 -2.05
N THR A 48 2.32 -43.37 -0.73
CA THR A 48 2.17 -44.22 0.45
C THR A 48 2.14 -43.34 1.73
N LYS A 49 1.29 -43.72 2.70
CA LYS A 49 1.49 -43.72 4.18
C LYS A 49 1.72 -42.40 4.96
N ALA A 50 0.69 -41.99 5.73
CA ALA A 50 0.78 -41.15 6.94
C ALA A 50 1.26 -41.98 8.16
N PRO A 51 1.60 -41.35 9.32
CA PRO A 51 0.53 -40.93 10.23
C PRO A 51 0.78 -39.60 10.98
N ALA A 52 -0.34 -39.13 11.55
CA ALA A 52 -0.55 -37.94 12.33
C ALA A 52 0.25 -37.85 13.64
N THR A 53 0.48 -36.62 14.12
CA THR A 53 0.24 -36.24 15.53
C THR A 53 0.17 -34.71 15.68
N ALA A 54 -0.99 -34.19 16.06
CA ALA A 54 -1.09 -32.97 16.87
C ALA A 54 -0.77 -33.38 18.34
N PRO A 55 -0.21 -32.52 19.21
CA PRO A 55 -1.02 -31.47 19.84
C PRO A 55 -0.24 -30.22 20.34
N ALA A 56 -1.02 -29.33 20.98
CA ALA A 56 -0.67 -28.52 22.15
C ALA A 56 -0.22 -27.04 21.94
N LYS A 57 -1.21 -26.18 22.17
CA LYS A 57 -1.13 -24.83 22.72
C LYS A 57 -0.34 -24.79 24.05
N PRO A 58 0.47 -23.75 24.28
CA PRO A 58 0.53 -23.08 25.59
C PRO A 58 0.23 -21.57 25.41
N ALA A 59 -0.76 -21.01 26.10
CA ALA A 59 -0.66 -20.47 27.46
C ALA A 59 0.04 -19.09 27.46
N SER A 60 -0.80 -18.06 27.54
CA SER A 60 -0.48 -16.68 27.86
C SER A 60 0.06 -16.56 29.29
N PRO A 61 0.93 -15.57 29.56
CA PRO A 61 0.83 -14.84 30.81
C PRO A 61 0.70 -13.32 30.59
N ALA A 62 -0.20 -12.75 31.38
CA ALA A 62 -0.43 -11.33 31.53
C ALA A 62 0.78 -10.63 32.20
N ALA A 63 1.07 -9.40 31.77
CA ALA A 63 1.82 -8.42 32.56
C ALA A 63 1.29 -7.00 32.26
N SER A 64 0.98 -6.27 33.34
CA SER A 64 0.35 -4.94 33.43
C SER A 64 1.22 -3.78 32.89
N PRO A 65 0.67 -2.56 32.72
CA PRO A 65 1.24 -1.53 31.87
C PRO A 65 2.29 -0.69 32.60
N VAL A 66 3.44 -0.45 31.96
CA VAL A 66 4.41 0.57 32.40
C VAL A 66 4.22 1.80 31.51
N ALA A 67 3.64 2.85 32.09
CA ALA A 67 3.57 4.16 31.49
C ALA A 67 5.01 4.70 31.30
N THR A 68 5.46 4.76 30.05
CA THR A 68 6.69 5.46 29.68
C THR A 68 6.29 6.76 28.98
N ALA A 69 6.67 7.88 29.58
CA ALA A 69 6.46 9.22 29.04
C ALA A 69 7.05 9.33 27.63
N ALA A 70 6.24 9.80 26.68
CA ALA A 70 6.68 10.04 25.32
C ALA A 70 7.70 11.19 25.29
N PRO A 71 8.91 11.01 24.73
CA PRO A 71 9.77 12.15 24.42
C PRO A 71 9.09 12.96 23.30
N SER A 72 8.93 14.26 23.53
CA SER A 72 8.47 15.21 22.52
C SER A 72 9.39 15.15 21.30
N PRO A 73 8.87 15.19 20.05
CA PRO A 73 9.74 15.22 18.88
C PRO A 73 10.47 16.57 18.84
N THR A 74 11.76 16.55 19.15
CA THR A 74 12.67 17.64 18.79
C THR A 74 12.68 17.72 17.27
N ALA A 75 12.10 18.78 16.72
CA ALA A 75 12.17 19.10 15.31
C ALA A 75 13.66 19.20 14.91
N ALA A 76 14.09 18.31 14.01
CA ALA A 76 15.39 18.41 13.37
C ALA A 76 15.48 19.76 12.62
N PRO A 77 16.66 20.40 12.57
CA PRO A 77 16.82 21.67 11.88
C PRO A 77 16.52 21.48 10.39
N THR A 78 15.44 22.12 9.92
CA THR A 78 15.11 22.23 8.50
C THR A 78 16.25 22.97 7.81
N ALA A 79 17.08 22.23 7.06
CA ALA A 79 18.03 22.83 6.16
C ALA A 79 17.28 23.78 5.20
N PRO A 80 17.83 24.98 4.89
CA PRO A 80 17.17 25.91 3.99
C PRO A 80 16.81 25.21 2.69
N ALA A 81 15.56 25.36 2.25
CA ALA A 81 15.07 24.76 1.03
C ALA A 81 16.01 25.12 -0.12
N THR A 82 16.67 24.11 -0.69
CA THR A 82 17.45 24.31 -1.92
C THR A 82 16.42 24.51 -3.04
N ALA A 83 16.01 25.75 -3.24
CA ALA A 83 15.10 26.12 -4.31
C ALA A 83 15.65 25.58 -5.65
N GLY A 84 14.91 24.68 -6.28
CA GLY A 84 15.12 24.30 -7.68
C GLY A 84 15.41 22.83 -8.00
N LYS A 85 15.39 21.90 -7.03
CA LYS A 85 15.59 20.48 -7.33
C LYS A 85 14.30 19.67 -7.15
N THR A 86 13.99 18.85 -8.15
CA THR A 86 12.80 18.00 -8.20
C THR A 86 13.20 16.54 -8.07
N LEU A 87 12.48 15.77 -7.24
CA LEU A 87 12.64 14.34 -7.06
C LEU A 87 11.57 13.63 -7.88
N LYS A 88 11.99 12.88 -8.90
CA LYS A 88 11.08 12.12 -9.74
C LYS A 88 10.78 10.75 -9.12
N VAL A 89 9.50 10.40 -9.06
CA VAL A 89 9.05 9.10 -8.51
C VAL A 89 8.15 8.42 -9.54
N GLY A 90 8.53 7.22 -9.96
CA GLY A 90 7.75 6.42 -10.90
C GLY A 90 6.62 5.67 -10.18
N ILE A 91 5.41 5.70 -10.71
CA ILE A 91 4.27 5.00 -10.13
C ILE A 91 3.53 4.32 -11.25
N THR A 92 3.37 3.01 -11.16
CA THR A 92 2.53 2.28 -12.08
C THR A 92 1.41 1.57 -11.33
N THR A 93 0.19 1.83 -11.77
CA THR A 93 -1.03 1.24 -11.20
C THR A 93 -1.92 0.72 -12.32
N PRO A 94 -2.72 -0.33 -12.08
CA PRO A 94 -3.67 -0.83 -13.05
C PRO A 94 -4.91 0.06 -13.04
N SER A 95 -4.78 1.26 -13.61
CA SER A 95 -5.85 2.28 -13.63
C SER A 95 -6.95 1.91 -14.61
N THR A 96 -6.62 1.10 -15.62
CA THR A 96 -7.60 0.47 -16.51
C THR A 96 -7.46 -1.05 -16.50
N GLY A 97 -8.40 -1.75 -17.13
CA GLY A 97 -8.40 -3.21 -17.21
C GLY A 97 -9.08 -3.90 -16.01
N PRO A 98 -8.79 -5.19 -15.77
CA PRO A 98 -9.57 -6.03 -14.85
C PRO A 98 -9.44 -5.61 -13.38
N ALA A 99 -8.39 -4.87 -13.03
CA ALA A 99 -8.13 -4.41 -11.66
C ALA A 99 -8.41 -2.90 -11.47
N ALA A 100 -9.03 -2.23 -12.45
CA ALA A 100 -9.28 -0.78 -12.46
C ALA A 100 -10.06 -0.29 -11.24
N GLU A 101 -11.03 -1.07 -10.76
CA GLU A 101 -11.84 -0.75 -9.58
C GLU A 101 -10.98 -0.43 -8.35
N LYS A 102 -9.83 -1.10 -8.21
CA LYS A 102 -8.87 -0.87 -7.12
C LYS A 102 -7.69 0.01 -7.55
N GLY A 103 -7.21 -0.16 -8.78
CA GLY A 103 -6.00 0.53 -9.26
C GLY A 103 -6.21 2.02 -9.57
N ALA A 104 -7.38 2.41 -10.09
CA ALA A 104 -7.69 3.81 -10.36
C ALA A 104 -7.71 4.67 -9.08
N PRO A 105 -8.48 4.34 -8.02
CA PRO A 105 -8.47 5.14 -6.79
C PRO A 105 -7.09 5.16 -6.12
N MET A 106 -6.30 4.08 -6.24
CA MET A 106 -4.95 4.06 -5.70
C MET A 106 -4.00 5.00 -6.45
N GLY A 107 -4.10 5.08 -7.78
CA GLY A 107 -3.34 6.05 -8.57
C GLY A 107 -3.70 7.50 -8.23
N HIS A 108 -4.99 7.80 -8.08
CA HIS A 108 -5.45 9.12 -7.63
C HIS A 108 -4.98 9.46 -6.21
N ALA A 109 -5.11 8.52 -5.27
CA ALA A 109 -4.64 8.72 -3.90
C ALA A 109 -3.13 8.99 -3.82
N ASN A 110 -2.33 8.34 -4.67
CA ASN A 110 -0.90 8.62 -4.77
C ASN A 110 -0.65 10.06 -5.24
N LEU A 111 -1.31 10.50 -6.31
CA LEU A 111 -1.16 11.87 -6.82
C LEU A 111 -1.57 12.91 -5.79
N ASP A 112 -2.71 12.70 -5.12
CA ASP A 112 -3.20 13.58 -4.06
C ASP A 112 -2.21 13.66 -2.89
N ALA A 113 -1.57 12.53 -2.52
CA ALA A 113 -0.56 12.51 -1.48
C ALA A 113 0.70 13.31 -1.87
N PHE A 114 1.20 13.18 -3.10
CA PHE A 114 2.34 13.97 -3.56
C PHE A 114 1.99 15.46 -3.69
N GLU A 115 0.79 15.77 -4.14
CA GLU A 115 0.29 17.15 -4.20
C GLU A 115 0.22 17.76 -2.79
N TYR A 116 -0.32 17.03 -1.81
CA TYR A 116 -0.35 17.46 -0.41
C TYR A 116 1.05 17.72 0.14
N ILE A 117 2.01 16.81 -0.09
CA ILE A 117 3.40 16.99 0.36
C ILE A 117 4.02 18.25 -0.26
N ASN A 118 3.81 18.46 -1.55
CA ASN A 118 4.39 19.60 -2.26
C ASN A 118 3.76 20.94 -1.84
N LYS A 119 2.42 21.00 -1.71
CA LYS A 119 1.69 22.23 -1.44
C LYS A 119 1.62 22.58 0.04
N GLU A 120 1.32 21.60 0.88
CA GLU A 120 1.05 21.83 2.31
C GLU A 120 2.30 21.66 3.18
N LEU A 121 3.18 20.72 2.84
CA LEU A 121 4.42 20.47 3.60
C LEU A 121 5.65 21.19 3.00
N GLY A 122 5.50 21.82 1.83
CA GLY A 122 6.59 22.53 1.15
C GLY A 122 7.64 21.61 0.52
N GLY A 123 7.27 20.35 0.23
CA GLY A 123 8.15 19.33 -0.33
C GLY A 123 8.96 18.55 0.72
N ILE A 124 9.95 17.77 0.26
CA ILE A 124 10.84 16.98 1.12
C ILE A 124 12.17 17.68 1.21
N ASN A 125 12.55 18.21 2.39
CA ASN A 125 13.82 18.92 2.59
C ASN A 125 14.04 20.06 1.57
N GLY A 126 12.96 20.72 1.14
CA GLY A 126 12.99 21.77 0.11
C GLY A 126 13.02 21.28 -1.34
N TYR A 127 12.96 19.96 -1.57
CA TYR A 127 12.80 19.38 -2.90
C TYR A 127 11.33 19.12 -3.20
N GLN A 128 10.90 19.45 -4.42
CA GLN A 128 9.56 19.14 -4.90
C GLN A 128 9.50 17.72 -5.45
N ILE A 129 8.38 17.03 -5.32
CA ILE A 129 8.19 15.68 -5.86
C ILE A 129 7.45 15.76 -7.19
N GLU A 130 7.99 15.12 -8.23
CA GLU A 130 7.32 14.97 -9.53
C GLU A 130 6.91 13.49 -9.71
N PRO A 131 5.63 13.15 -9.51
CA PRO A 131 5.15 11.81 -9.74
C PRO A 131 4.98 11.55 -11.24
N ILE A 132 5.64 10.51 -11.74
CA ILE A 132 5.44 9.98 -13.09
C ILE A 132 4.47 8.81 -12.99
N TRP A 133 3.21 9.06 -13.30
CA TRP A 133 2.17 8.04 -13.22
C TRP A 133 1.91 7.39 -14.59
N LEU A 134 2.00 6.07 -14.66
CA LEU A 134 1.74 5.28 -15.88
C LEU A 134 0.78 4.12 -15.60
N ASP A 135 -0.22 3.96 -16.46
CA ASP A 135 -1.16 2.84 -16.37
C ASP A 135 -0.49 1.52 -16.81
N SER A 136 -0.59 0.49 -15.98
CA SER A 136 -0.11 -0.86 -16.29
C SER A 136 -1.16 -1.72 -16.99
N GLN A 137 -2.45 -1.36 -16.91
CA GLN A 137 -3.59 -2.19 -17.32
C GLN A 137 -3.63 -3.60 -16.69
N TYR A 138 -2.88 -3.80 -15.60
CA TYR A 138 -2.61 -5.12 -15.02
C TYR A 138 -1.85 -6.09 -15.94
N ASP A 139 -1.18 -5.56 -16.98
CA ASP A 139 -0.37 -6.32 -17.93
C ASP A 139 1.12 -6.32 -17.53
N SER A 140 1.72 -7.50 -17.47
CA SER A 140 3.10 -7.65 -16.98
C SER A 140 4.15 -7.08 -17.94
N ALA A 141 3.93 -7.13 -19.25
CA ALA A 141 4.86 -6.56 -20.23
C ALA A 141 4.84 -5.03 -20.21
N LYS A 142 3.66 -4.43 -20.00
CA LYS A 142 3.51 -2.99 -19.77
C LYS A 142 4.23 -2.54 -18.51
N VAL A 143 4.14 -3.29 -17.41
CA VAL A 143 4.88 -2.96 -16.17
C VAL A 143 6.39 -2.86 -16.43
N VAL A 144 6.98 -3.85 -17.12
CA VAL A 144 8.42 -3.82 -17.45
C VAL A 144 8.76 -2.59 -18.29
N THR A 145 7.91 -2.25 -19.26
CA THR A 145 8.10 -1.06 -20.11
C THR A 145 7.99 0.24 -19.32
N ASN A 146 7.02 0.34 -18.41
CA ASN A 146 6.84 1.48 -17.53
C ASN A 146 8.05 1.67 -16.60
N VAL A 147 8.57 0.58 -16.02
CA VAL A 147 9.77 0.63 -15.15
C VAL A 147 11.00 1.08 -15.91
N ARG A 148 11.20 0.61 -17.15
CA ARG A 148 12.28 1.13 -18.02
C ARG A 148 12.14 2.63 -18.28
N ARG A 149 10.92 3.06 -18.60
CA ARG A 149 10.62 4.48 -18.81
C ARG A 149 10.89 5.32 -17.55
N PHE A 150 10.61 4.81 -16.36
CA PHE A 150 10.94 5.51 -15.11
C PHE A 150 12.45 5.69 -14.96
N MET A 151 13.25 4.65 -15.24
CA MET A 151 14.71 4.75 -15.23
C MET A 151 15.22 5.76 -16.27
N ASP A 152 14.70 5.71 -17.49
CA ASP A 152 15.08 6.62 -18.58
C ASP A 152 14.75 8.09 -18.25
N GLN A 153 13.66 8.32 -17.51
CA GLN A 153 13.23 9.65 -17.10
C GLN A 153 13.94 10.16 -15.84
N GLY A 154 14.84 9.35 -15.25
CA GLY A 154 15.62 9.69 -14.06
C GLY A 154 14.81 9.64 -12.77
N ALA A 155 13.80 8.77 -12.68
CA ALA A 155 13.11 8.50 -11.43
C ALA A 155 14.08 7.89 -10.41
N LEU A 156 13.91 8.23 -9.13
CA LEU A 156 14.74 7.73 -8.03
C LEU A 156 14.29 6.35 -7.57
N LEU A 157 13.00 6.07 -7.68
CA LEU A 157 12.38 4.81 -7.32
C LEU A 157 11.12 4.62 -8.16
N PHE A 158 10.61 3.39 -8.16
CA PHE A 158 9.29 3.08 -8.71
C PHE A 158 8.37 2.43 -7.68
N ALA A 159 7.06 2.56 -7.88
CA ALA A 159 6.03 1.87 -7.11
C ALA A 159 5.11 1.06 -8.02
N THR A 160 4.73 -0.14 -7.58
CA THR A 160 3.74 -1.02 -8.24
C THR A 160 2.60 -1.37 -7.30
N ALA A 161 1.43 -1.66 -7.84
CA ALA A 161 0.25 -1.94 -7.03
C ALA A 161 0.30 -3.30 -6.35
N SER A 162 0.78 -4.33 -7.04
CA SER A 162 0.55 -5.73 -6.65
C SER A 162 1.76 -6.63 -6.86
N SER A 163 1.77 -7.79 -6.17
CA SER A 163 2.83 -8.80 -6.30
C SER A 163 3.02 -9.27 -7.73
N LYS A 164 1.94 -9.35 -8.53
CA LYS A 164 2.02 -9.72 -9.96
C LYS A 164 2.88 -8.73 -10.73
N GLU A 165 2.66 -7.44 -10.52
CA GLU A 165 3.37 -6.37 -11.21
C GLU A 165 4.80 -6.24 -10.65
N GLY A 166 4.96 -6.30 -9.33
CA GLY A 166 6.27 -6.30 -8.69
C GLY A 166 7.14 -7.47 -9.15
N THR A 167 6.57 -8.67 -9.32
CA THR A 167 7.30 -9.83 -9.87
C THR A 167 7.73 -9.60 -11.30
N ALA A 168 6.89 -8.96 -12.13
CA ALA A 168 7.24 -8.63 -13.50
C ALA A 168 8.38 -7.60 -13.59
N ALA A 169 8.39 -6.61 -12.68
CA ALA A 169 9.42 -5.57 -12.60
C ALA A 169 10.73 -6.05 -11.96
N MET A 170 10.69 -7.12 -11.16
CA MET A 170 11.79 -7.52 -10.28
C MET A 170 13.12 -7.72 -11.02
N GLU A 171 13.11 -8.46 -12.13
CA GLU A 171 14.33 -8.77 -12.87
C GLU A 171 14.97 -7.52 -13.50
N VAL A 172 14.16 -6.61 -14.05
CA VAL A 172 14.65 -5.36 -14.65
C VAL A 172 15.16 -4.40 -13.56
N ALA A 173 14.43 -4.28 -12.45
CA ALA A 173 14.79 -3.43 -11.34
C ALA A 173 16.08 -3.89 -10.64
N ASN A 174 16.18 -5.18 -10.31
CA ASN A 174 17.33 -5.71 -9.58
C ASN A 174 18.62 -5.64 -10.42
N ARG A 175 18.55 -5.89 -11.73
CA ARG A 175 19.72 -5.73 -12.61
C ARG A 175 20.22 -4.29 -12.71
N ALA A 176 19.30 -3.33 -12.66
CA ALA A 176 19.64 -1.92 -12.76
C ALA A 176 20.00 -1.29 -11.39
N GLY A 177 19.89 -2.04 -10.29
CA GLY A 177 20.00 -1.48 -8.94
C GLY A 177 18.89 -0.49 -8.61
N PHE A 178 17.76 -0.55 -9.34
CA PHE A 178 16.70 0.46 -9.27
C PHE A 178 15.69 0.10 -8.18
N PRO A 179 15.55 0.92 -7.11
CA PRO A 179 14.72 0.56 -5.98
C PRO A 179 13.23 0.62 -6.33
N GLY A 180 12.50 -0.42 -5.92
CA GLY A 180 11.06 -0.59 -6.15
C GLY A 180 10.29 -0.82 -4.87
N ILE A 181 9.12 -0.19 -4.75
CA ILE A 181 8.16 -0.42 -3.66
C ILE A 181 6.95 -1.15 -4.23
N VAL A 182 6.45 -2.15 -3.52
CA VAL A 182 5.25 -2.90 -3.89
C VAL A 182 4.21 -2.76 -2.79
N SER A 183 3.05 -2.20 -3.12
CA SER A 183 1.98 -1.93 -2.14
C SER A 183 1.37 -3.23 -1.60
N PHE A 184 0.77 -4.04 -2.47
CA PHE A 184 0.29 -5.38 -2.12
C PHE A 184 1.35 -6.40 -2.49
N THR A 185 2.30 -6.63 -1.59
CA THR A 185 3.49 -7.45 -1.84
C THR A 185 3.38 -8.85 -1.27
N ALA A 186 4.15 -9.78 -1.84
CA ALA A 186 4.36 -11.11 -1.29
C ALA A 186 5.81 -11.24 -0.78
N PRO A 187 6.06 -12.03 0.28
CA PRO A 187 7.38 -12.15 0.90
C PRO A 187 8.54 -12.51 -0.03
N ASN A 188 8.25 -13.25 -1.09
CA ASN A 188 9.24 -13.68 -2.07
C ASN A 188 9.81 -12.53 -2.92
N LEU A 189 9.16 -11.38 -3.00
CA LEU A 189 9.68 -10.23 -3.76
C LEU A 189 10.87 -9.54 -3.06
N TYR A 190 10.92 -9.58 -1.72
CA TYR A 190 11.98 -8.95 -0.92
C TYR A 190 12.79 -9.97 -0.11
N ARG A 191 12.63 -11.27 -0.40
CA ARG A 191 13.43 -12.36 0.17
C ARG A 191 13.97 -13.28 -0.92
N PRO A 192 15.30 -13.36 -1.12
CA PRO A 192 16.36 -12.60 -0.42
C PRO A 192 16.30 -11.09 -0.73
N PRO A 193 16.78 -10.23 0.18
CA PRO A 193 16.72 -8.78 -0.02
C PRO A 193 17.62 -8.36 -1.19
N GLN A 194 17.05 -7.56 -2.10
CA GLN A 194 17.76 -6.91 -3.20
C GLN A 194 17.29 -5.46 -3.32
N HIS A 195 16.65 -5.07 -4.43
CA HIS A 195 16.19 -3.70 -4.66
C HIS A 195 14.67 -3.54 -4.61
N ILE A 196 13.94 -4.58 -4.22
CA ILE A 196 12.48 -4.53 -4.04
C ILE A 196 12.14 -4.53 -2.55
N TYR A 197 11.22 -3.63 -2.17
CA TYR A 197 10.79 -3.41 -0.81
C TYR A 197 9.27 -3.59 -0.68
N GLY A 198 8.86 -4.29 0.38
CA GLY A 198 7.47 -4.46 0.76
C GLY A 198 6.97 -3.37 1.69
N GLN A 199 5.73 -2.91 1.51
CA GLN A 199 5.13 -1.91 2.41
C GLN A 199 4.47 -2.53 3.65
N MET A 200 4.00 -3.77 3.57
CA MET A 200 3.28 -4.45 4.66
C MET A 200 4.23 -5.30 5.51
N PRO A 201 4.00 -5.38 6.84
CA PRO A 201 4.68 -6.35 7.69
C PRO A 201 4.26 -7.78 7.31
N ASP A 202 5.18 -8.73 7.48
CA ASP A 202 4.92 -10.17 7.33
C ASP A 202 4.03 -10.74 8.44
#